data_AF-A0A969V5R5-F1
#
_entry.id   AF-A0A969V5R5-F1
#
_cell.length_a   1.000
_cell.length_b   1.000
_cell.length_c   1.000
_cell.angle_alpha   90.00
_cell.angle_beta   90.00
_cell.angle_gamma   90.00
#
_symmetry.space_group_name_H-M   'P 1'
#
loop_
_entity.id
_entity.type
_entity.pdbx_description
1 polymer ?
#
loop_
_entity_poly.entity_id
_entity_poly.type
_entity_poly.pdbx_seq_one_letter_code
_entity_poly.pdbx_strand_id
1 'polypeptide(L)'
;QHWLNVGAKAKSTAPKLYGVNWFRKNAAGKFIWPGFGDNMRVLKWVIERVEGSANATETALGHIPSVQDIDWTGLDFDAATFATITDVNKVEWRQELVLHDELLTKLAHHYLLKCGPALRNCNSNFKAI
;
A
#
# COMPACT_ATOMS: atom_id res chain seq x y z
N GLN A 1 -20.47 0.82 -4.99
CA GLN A 1 -21.41 1.21 -3.92
C GLN A 1 -21.45 0.26 -2.71
N HIS A 2 -21.56 -1.07 -2.90
CA HIS A 2 -21.72 -2.04 -1.80
C HIS A 2 -20.66 -1.92 -0.67
N TRP A 3 -19.37 -1.98 -1.02
CA TRP A 3 -18.26 -1.91 -0.05
C TRP A 3 -18.26 -0.63 0.81
N LEU A 4 -18.61 0.52 0.22
CA LEU A 4 -18.75 1.77 0.97
C LEU A 4 -19.87 1.70 2.01
N ASN A 5 -20.99 1.07 1.66
CA ASN A 5 -22.11 0.88 2.59
C ASN A 5 -21.73 -0.10 3.72
N VAL A 6 -20.99 -1.17 3.41
CA VAL A 6 -20.49 -2.12 4.42
C VAL A 6 -19.56 -1.40 5.41
N GLY A 7 -18.59 -0.62 4.91
CA GLY A 7 -17.69 0.15 5.77
C GLY A 7 -18.42 1.17 6.64
N ALA A 8 -19.39 1.90 6.08
CA ALA A 8 -20.20 2.87 6.82
C ALA A 8 -21.04 2.21 7.94
N LYS A 9 -21.47 0.95 7.74
CA LYS A 9 -22.20 0.17 8.75
C LYS A 9 -21.28 -0.35 9.86
N ALA A 10 -20.09 -0.84 9.49
CA ALA A 10 -19.13 -1.40 10.43
C ALA A 10 -18.50 -0.33 11.35
N LYS A 11 -18.36 0.92 10.89
CA LYS A 11 -17.79 2.03 11.70
C LYS A 11 -16.45 1.64 12.33
N SER A 12 -16.35 1.62 13.66
CA SER A 12 -15.13 1.29 14.40
C SER A 12 -14.78 -0.20 14.41
N THR A 13 -15.68 -1.09 13.99
CA THR A 13 -15.42 -2.54 13.89
C THR A 13 -14.98 -2.96 12.49
N ALA A 14 -14.82 -2.01 11.56
CA ALA A 14 -14.32 -2.31 10.22
C ALA A 14 -12.87 -2.86 10.31
N PRO A 15 -12.56 -3.93 9.57
CA PRO A 15 -11.20 -4.46 9.53
C PRO A 15 -10.25 -3.45 8.89
N LYS A 16 -8.99 -3.50 9.32
CA LYS A 16 -7.91 -2.75 8.68
C LYS A 16 -7.67 -3.29 7.27
N LEU A 17 -7.41 -2.40 6.31
CA LEU A 17 -7.10 -2.75 4.92
C LEU A 17 -5.61 -2.58 4.69
N TYR A 18 -4.99 -3.56 4.02
CA TYR A 18 -3.58 -3.55 3.66
C TYR A 18 -3.44 -3.81 2.17
N GLY A 19 -2.65 -2.98 1.49
CA GLY A 19 -2.18 -3.23 0.13
C GLY A 19 -0.81 -3.88 0.17
N VAL A 20 -0.62 -4.96 -0.59
CA VAL A 20 0.67 -5.67 -0.67
C VAL A 20 1.08 -5.84 -2.13
N ASN A 21 2.38 -5.75 -2.38
CA ASN A 21 2.95 -5.99 -3.71
C ASN A 21 4.19 -6.89 -3.59
N TRP A 22 3.99 -8.19 -3.85
CA TRP A 22 5.07 -9.19 -3.84
C TRP A 22 5.89 -9.22 -5.13
N PHE A 23 5.49 -8.45 -6.13
CA PHE A 23 5.93 -8.61 -7.52
C PHE A 23 6.79 -7.45 -8.01
N ARG A 24 7.27 -6.59 -7.10
CA ARG A 24 8.14 -5.48 -7.46
C ARG A 24 9.44 -6.00 -8.08
N LYS A 25 9.78 -5.46 -9.25
CA LYS A 25 10.96 -5.83 -10.03
C LYS A 25 12.01 -4.74 -9.99
N ASN A 26 13.28 -5.12 -10.10
CA ASN A 26 14.38 -4.18 -10.31
C ASN A 26 14.50 -3.79 -11.79
N ALA A 27 15.46 -2.90 -12.11
CA ALA A 27 15.74 -2.46 -13.48
C ALA A 27 16.15 -3.61 -14.43
N ALA A 28 16.64 -4.73 -13.90
CA ALA A 28 16.96 -5.93 -14.66
C ALA A 28 15.75 -6.88 -14.85
N GLY A 29 14.55 -6.48 -14.39
CA GLY A 29 13.33 -7.26 -14.51
C GLY A 29 13.22 -8.45 -13.55
N LYS A 30 14.14 -8.58 -12.59
CA LYS A 30 14.09 -9.63 -11.56
C LYS A 30 13.21 -9.20 -10.39
N PHE A 31 12.46 -10.14 -9.83
CA PHE A 31 11.73 -9.90 -8.58
C PHE A 31 12.72 -9.59 -7.46
N ILE A 32 12.41 -8.54 -6.70
CA ILE A 32 13.25 -8.14 -5.57
C ILE A 32 12.87 -8.95 -4.33
N TRP A 33 11.57 -9.15 -4.11
CA TRP A 33 11.06 -9.96 -3.01
C TRP A 33 11.12 -11.46 -3.36
N PRO A 34 11.63 -12.33 -2.47
CA PRO A 34 11.73 -13.77 -2.73
C PRO A 34 10.36 -14.46 -2.87
N GLY A 35 9.33 -13.95 -2.20
CA GLY A 35 7.96 -14.46 -2.29
C GLY A 35 7.71 -15.76 -1.54
N PHE A 36 6.66 -16.49 -1.95
CA PHE A 36 6.29 -17.79 -1.38
C PHE A 36 6.15 -17.77 0.16
N GLY A 37 6.95 -18.59 0.86
CA GLY A 37 6.93 -18.71 2.32
C GLY A 37 7.36 -17.43 3.02
N ASP A 38 8.23 -16.62 2.41
CA ASP A 38 8.72 -15.38 3.01
C ASP A 38 7.63 -14.32 3.13
N ASN A 39 6.52 -14.44 2.38
CA ASN A 39 5.35 -13.57 2.54
C ASN A 39 4.80 -13.60 3.98
N MET A 40 5.00 -14.69 4.71
CA MET A 40 4.62 -14.80 6.13
C MET A 40 5.28 -13.75 7.01
N ARG A 41 6.47 -13.24 6.64
CA ARG A 41 7.16 -12.18 7.39
C ARG A 41 6.36 -10.88 7.37
N VAL A 42 5.77 -10.54 6.23
CA VAL A 42 4.93 -9.34 6.08
C VAL A 42 3.53 -9.58 6.67
N LEU A 43 2.97 -10.80 6.56
CA LEU A 43 1.70 -11.12 7.20
C LEU A 43 1.80 -11.10 8.74
N LYS A 44 2.93 -11.55 9.30
CA LYS A 44 3.24 -11.41 10.73
C LYS A 44 3.19 -9.93 11.13
N TRP A 45 3.87 -9.06 10.40
CA TRP A 45 3.82 -7.61 10.65
C TRP A 45 2.39 -7.04 10.56
N VAL A 46 1.57 -7.49 9.60
CA VAL A 46 0.16 -7.09 9.50
C VAL A 46 -0.62 -7.46 10.77
N ILE A 47 -0.42 -8.67 11.31
CA ILE A 47 -1.06 -9.11 12.55
C ILE A 47 -0.60 -8.24 13.73
N GLU A 48 0.70 -8.03 13.89
CA GLU A 48 1.26 -7.20 14.96
C GLU A 48 0.77 -5.74 14.86
N ARG A 49 0.54 -5.23 13.66
CA ARG A 49 -0.08 -3.91 13.44
C ARG A 49 -1.55 -3.84 13.87
N VAL A 50 -2.30 -4.93 13.70
CA VAL A 50 -3.68 -5.01 14.18
C VAL A 50 -3.73 -5.09 15.71
N GLU A 51 -2.75 -5.77 16.32
CA GLU A 51 -2.61 -5.90 17.78
C GLU A 51 -1.98 -4.67 18.45
N GLY A 52 -1.37 -3.77 17.67
CA GLY A 52 -0.72 -2.56 18.18
C GLY A 52 0.70 -2.79 18.71
N SER A 53 1.34 -3.90 18.35
CA SER A 53 2.67 -4.29 18.79
C SER A 53 3.79 -3.98 17.78
N ALA A 54 3.46 -3.57 16.55
CA ALA A 54 4.43 -3.20 15.52
C ALA A 54 4.39 -1.71 15.11
N ASN A 55 5.58 -1.16 14.81
CA ASN A 55 5.73 0.19 14.29
C ASN A 55 5.46 0.27 12.78
N ALA A 56 5.32 1.50 12.28
CA ALA A 56 5.26 1.78 10.86
C ALA A 56 5.73 3.21 10.59
N THR A 57 6.29 3.43 9.40
CA THR A 57 6.62 4.74 8.88
C THR A 57 5.46 5.27 8.04
N GLU A 58 5.08 6.52 8.25
CA GLU A 58 4.05 7.18 7.45
C GLU A 58 4.64 7.65 6.10
N THR A 59 3.90 7.41 5.03
CA THR A 59 4.23 7.83 3.66
C THR A 59 2.99 8.42 2.98
N ALA A 60 3.16 9.00 1.79
CA ALA A 60 2.04 9.48 0.98
C ALA A 60 0.98 8.40 0.66
N LEU A 61 1.36 7.12 0.72
CA LEU A 61 0.49 5.96 0.48
C LEU A 61 -0.12 5.35 1.75
N GLY A 62 0.19 5.91 2.91
CA GLY A 62 -0.17 5.38 4.21
C GLY A 62 1.02 4.78 4.96
N HIS A 63 0.75 3.83 5.84
CA HIS A 63 1.75 3.28 6.75
C HIS A 63 2.43 2.04 6.17
N ILE A 64 3.76 2.05 6.13
CA ILE A 64 4.60 0.94 5.67
C ILE A 64 5.51 0.44 6.80
N PRO A 65 5.96 -0.82 6.78
CA PRO A 65 6.97 -1.29 7.73
C PRO A 65 8.29 -0.54 7.56
N SER A 66 9.02 -0.37 8.65
CA SER A 66 10.45 -0.04 8.58
C SER A 66 11.27 -1.32 8.47
N VAL A 67 12.55 -1.22 8.09
CA VAL A 67 13.41 -2.40 7.88
C VAL A 67 13.50 -3.25 9.16
N GLN A 68 13.51 -2.63 10.35
CA GLN A 68 13.61 -3.34 11.62
C GLN A 68 12.30 -4.04 12.06
N ASP A 69 11.17 -3.73 11.40
CA ASP A 69 9.86 -4.31 11.75
C ASP A 69 9.62 -5.67 11.06
N ILE A 70 10.51 -6.08 10.16
CA ILE A 70 10.42 -7.35 9.44
C ILE A 70 11.49 -8.31 9.98
N ASP A 71 11.10 -9.56 10.19
CA ASP A 71 12.04 -10.62 10.56
C ASP A 71 12.85 -11.02 9.32
N TRP A 72 14.18 -10.81 9.36
CA TRP A 72 15.12 -11.17 8.30
C TRP A 72 15.89 -12.46 8.57
N THR A 73 15.59 -13.14 9.67
CA THR A 73 16.33 -14.34 10.09
C THR A 73 16.29 -15.40 8.98
N GLY A 74 17.46 -15.86 8.57
CA GLY A 74 17.62 -16.87 7.51
C GLY A 74 17.41 -16.37 6.08
N LEU A 75 17.28 -15.05 5.86
CA LEU A 75 17.15 -14.45 4.54
C LEU A 75 18.25 -13.41 4.31
N ASP A 76 19.00 -13.56 3.21
CA ASP A 76 19.98 -12.56 2.77
C ASP A 76 19.26 -11.41 2.06
N PHE A 77 18.79 -10.45 2.86
CA PHE A 77 18.04 -9.29 2.39
C PHE A 77 18.52 -8.04 3.12
N ASP A 78 19.21 -7.16 2.40
CA ASP A 78 19.82 -5.98 3.00
C ASP A 78 18.85 -4.78 3.08
N ALA A 79 19.22 -3.80 3.90
CA ALA A 79 18.42 -2.60 4.10
C ALA A 79 18.30 -1.74 2.83
N ALA A 80 19.28 -1.80 1.92
CA ALA A 80 19.25 -1.07 0.65
C ALA A 80 18.20 -1.66 -0.30
N THR A 81 18.11 -2.98 -0.37
CA THR A 81 17.08 -3.71 -1.12
C THR A 81 15.70 -3.44 -0.53
N PHE A 82 15.59 -3.41 0.80
CA PHE A 82 14.35 -3.01 1.47
C PHE A 82 13.92 -1.60 1.10
N ALA A 83 14.83 -0.63 1.20
CA ALA A 83 14.56 0.76 0.84
C ALA A 83 14.05 0.87 -0.61
N THR A 84 14.61 0.09 -1.52
CA THR A 84 14.20 0.05 -2.93
C THR A 84 12.76 -0.45 -3.10
N ILE A 85 12.35 -1.51 -2.37
CA ILE A 85 10.98 -2.04 -2.51
C ILE A 85 9.92 -1.22 -1.79
N THR A 86 10.32 -0.42 -0.79
CA THR A 86 9.43 0.49 -0.08
C THR A 86 9.44 1.91 -0.63
N ASP A 87 10.29 2.21 -1.61
CA ASP A 87 10.41 3.56 -2.17
C ASP A 87 9.11 3.99 -2.86
N VAL A 88 8.70 5.23 -2.57
CA VAL A 88 7.50 5.87 -3.11
C VAL A 88 7.95 6.93 -4.11
N ASN A 89 8.18 6.51 -5.35
CA ASN A 89 8.60 7.41 -6.41
C ASN A 89 7.47 8.37 -6.80
N LYS A 90 7.62 9.64 -6.46
CA LYS A 90 6.60 10.68 -6.69
C LYS A 90 6.23 10.83 -8.17
N VAL A 91 7.17 10.66 -9.08
CA VAL A 91 6.94 10.84 -10.53
C VAL A 91 6.06 9.72 -11.05
N GLU A 92 6.39 8.48 -10.70
CA GLU A 92 5.58 7.29 -11.05
C GLU A 92 4.17 7.41 -10.45
N TRP A 93 4.06 7.80 -9.17
CA TRP A 93 2.76 7.96 -8.53
C TRP A 93 1.90 9.07 -9.12
N ARG A 94 2.49 10.17 -9.62
CA ARG A 94 1.73 11.20 -10.33
C ARG A 94 1.13 10.67 -11.64
N GLN A 95 1.88 9.85 -12.38
CA GLN A 95 1.36 9.20 -13.59
C GLN A 95 0.25 8.21 -13.23
N GLU A 96 0.46 7.42 -12.18
CA GLU A 96 -0.52 6.44 -11.69
C GLU A 96 -1.83 7.10 -11.22
N LEU A 97 -1.74 8.28 -10.59
CA LEU A 97 -2.93 9.05 -10.19
C LEU A 97 -3.75 9.55 -11.39
N VAL A 98 -3.10 9.91 -12.49
CA VAL A 98 -3.80 10.27 -13.75
C VAL A 98 -4.54 9.06 -14.30
N LEU A 99 -3.90 7.89 -14.31
CA LEU A 99 -4.54 6.64 -14.77
C LEU A 99 -5.74 6.25 -13.89
N HIS A 100 -5.63 6.43 -12.57
CA HIS A 100 -6.73 6.20 -11.65
C HIS A 100 -7.90 7.17 -11.89
N ASP A 101 -7.63 8.45 -12.16
CA ASP A 101 -8.67 9.45 -12.45
C ASP A 101 -9.41 9.11 -13.76
N GLU A 102 -8.67 8.69 -14.79
CA GLU A 102 -9.25 8.23 -16.05
C GLU A 102 -10.12 6.97 -15.85
N LEU A 103 -9.60 5.97 -15.14
CA LEU A 103 -10.32 4.74 -14.84
C LEU A 103 -11.63 5.04 -14.10
N LEU A 104 -11.59 5.91 -13.11
CA LEU A 104 -12.76 6.22 -12.30
C LEU A 104 -13.76 7.10 -13.02
N THR A 105 -13.31 7.96 -13.93
CA THR A 105 -14.19 8.68 -14.86
C THR A 105 -14.96 7.70 -15.73
N LYS A 106 -14.29 6.67 -16.28
CA LYS A 106 -14.96 5.60 -17.05
C LYS A 106 -15.97 4.82 -16.20
N LEU A 107 -15.65 4.54 -14.94
CA LEU A 107 -16.54 3.82 -14.02
C LEU A 107 -17.67 4.68 -13.43
N ALA A 108 -17.51 6.01 -13.42
CA ALA A 108 -18.48 6.95 -12.87
C ALA A 108 -19.80 6.93 -13.64
N HIS A 109 -19.77 6.62 -14.94
CA HIS A 109 -20.97 6.47 -15.77
C HIS A 109 -21.95 5.43 -15.21
N HIS A 110 -21.50 4.46 -14.41
CA HIS A 110 -22.36 3.40 -13.89
C HIS A 110 -22.48 3.33 -12.36
N TYR A 111 -21.47 3.70 -11.53
CA TYR A 111 -21.54 3.31 -10.09
C TYR A 111 -20.91 4.20 -8.99
N LEU A 112 -20.26 5.35 -9.26
CA LEU A 112 -19.35 5.93 -8.24
C LEU A 112 -19.32 7.47 -8.12
N LEU A 113 -20.37 8.08 -7.56
CA LEU A 113 -20.32 9.48 -7.09
C LEU A 113 -19.57 9.67 -5.75
N LYS A 114 -19.33 8.60 -4.98
CA LYS A 114 -18.81 8.69 -3.60
C LYS A 114 -17.32 8.39 -3.40
N CYS A 115 -16.59 7.89 -4.41
CA CYS A 115 -15.15 7.63 -4.29
C CYS A 115 -14.27 8.85 -4.58
N GLY A 116 -14.80 9.88 -5.25
CA GLY A 116 -14.04 11.08 -5.65
C GLY A 116 -13.26 11.78 -4.52
N PRO A 117 -13.77 11.91 -3.28
CA PRO A 117 -13.03 12.53 -2.18
C PRO A 117 -11.73 11.80 -1.80
N ALA A 118 -11.72 10.46 -1.84
CA ALA A 118 -10.55 9.67 -1.44
C ALA A 118 -9.37 9.85 -2.41
N LEU A 119 -9.63 9.91 -3.72
CA LEU A 119 -8.57 10.14 -4.72
C LEU A 119 -8.07 11.57 -4.70
N ARG A 120 -8.96 12.54 -4.47
CA ARG A 120 -8.54 13.93 -4.27
C ARG A 120 -7.61 14.06 -3.08
N ASN A 121 -7.87 13.34 -1.99
CA ASN A 121 -7.00 13.34 -0.82
C ASN A 121 -5.63 12.70 -1.11
N CYS A 122 -5.61 11.56 -1.81
CA CYS A 122 -4.35 10.94 -2.26
C CYS A 122 -3.54 11.90 -3.15
N ASN A 123 -4.18 12.53 -4.14
CA ASN A 123 -3.54 13.51 -5.01
C ASN A 123 -2.99 14.73 -4.24
N SER A 124 -3.70 15.19 -3.20
CA SER A 124 -3.22 16.25 -2.32
C SER A 124 -1.94 15.83 -1.55
N ASN A 125 -1.88 14.60 -1.03
CA ASN A 125 -0.68 14.08 -0.36
C ASN A 125 0.53 13.99 -1.29
N PHE A 126 0.32 13.78 -2.60
CA PHE A 126 1.40 13.78 -3.60
C PHE A 126 1.73 15.16 -4.19
N LYS A 127 0.88 16.17 -3.97
CA LYS A 127 1.11 17.57 -4.34
C LYS A 127 1.75 18.38 -3.21
N ALA A 128 1.53 18.00 -1.95
CA ALA A 128 2.04 18.69 -0.76
C ALA A 128 3.50 18.36 -0.41
N ILE A 129 4.13 17.43 -1.14
CA ILE A 129 5.52 16.98 -0.99
C ILE A 129 6.24 17.12 -2.33
#